data_AF-A0A952LQE1-F1
#
_entry.id   AF-A0A952LQE1-F1
#
_cell.length_a   1.000
_cell.length_b   1.000
_cell.length_c   1.000
_cell.angle_alpha   90.00
_cell.angle_beta   90.00
_cell.angle_gamma   90.00
#
_symmetry.space_group_name_H-M   'P 1'
#
loop_
_entity.id
_entity.type
_entity.pdbx_description
1 polymer ?
#
loop_
_entity_poly.entity_id
_entity_poly.type
_entity_poly.pdbx_seq_one_letter_code
_entity_poly.pdbx_strand_id
1 'polypeptide(L)'
;MLIEKEGGISEYPISQQDYDMIKTYLQELDDRFLVWKYDADPKVLEKLKKAVSDEQKDDSKENNNIFLIDKTAKIIKNPDILLRNIFSYFSVKLKKFDGFKELDKDSDIIHFKHITITRSKLNSIKEKIERVKNVKEKERKREIEILMEKYTKHEIGNEEFQEKINALIETNNWQEESSDITIDLTIKNLEKHYYMPVIMSKKDDINAVDYIKHIIKVPSEHEFLQDLEKNKNTFNEYDWWYFSKLDETLDRIYIPYYDSKSRKVREFKPDFIFWLKKGNEYTLLFIDPHGTEHTEALRKIDGYKEIFEDENGNPKIFDKDGLKIKVVFRFYNTDDNAPKEYKKYFIKGVKDLKSVLNE
;
A
#
# COMPACT_ATOMS: atom_id res chain seq x y z
N MET A 1 -5.95 -9.38 6.48
CA MET A 1 -7.39 -9.63 6.28
C MET A 1 -8.16 -8.60 7.05
N LEU A 2 -9.29 -8.18 6.51
CA LEU A 2 -10.15 -7.18 7.11
C LEU A 2 -11.56 -7.77 7.22
N ILE A 3 -12.22 -7.53 8.35
CA ILE A 3 -13.61 -7.94 8.59
C ILE A 3 -14.49 -6.71 8.77
N GLU A 4 -15.71 -6.79 8.25
CA GLU A 4 -16.73 -5.78 8.53
C GLU A 4 -17.27 -6.02 9.95
N LYS A 5 -17.19 -4.99 10.80
CA LYS A 5 -17.85 -5.01 12.11
C LYS A 5 -18.69 -3.75 12.27
N GLU A 6 -19.81 -3.87 12.97
CA GLU A 6 -20.60 -2.70 13.38
C GLU A 6 -19.77 -1.84 14.36
N GLY A 7 -19.33 -0.67 13.90
CA GLY A 7 -18.92 0.45 14.74
C GLY A 7 -17.41 0.64 14.99
N GLY A 8 -17.01 1.91 14.86
CA GLY A 8 -15.76 2.46 15.35
C GLY A 8 -15.39 3.78 14.69
N ILE A 9 -16.34 4.63 14.32
CA ILE A 9 -15.99 5.93 13.74
C ILE A 9 -15.62 6.88 14.89
N SER A 10 -14.60 7.68 14.65
CA SER A 10 -14.24 8.86 15.45
C SER A 10 -15.47 9.77 15.68
N GLU A 11 -15.31 10.75 16.58
CA GLU A 11 -16.31 11.77 16.81
C GLU A 11 -16.59 12.55 15.50
N TYR A 12 -17.87 12.80 15.19
CA TYR A 12 -18.28 13.57 14.02
C TYR A 12 -18.02 15.07 14.28
N PRO A 13 -17.10 15.73 13.54
CA PRO A 13 -16.82 17.15 13.74
C PRO A 13 -17.99 18.00 13.26
N ILE A 14 -18.48 18.87 14.14
CA ILE A 14 -19.65 19.71 13.88
C ILE A 14 -19.50 21.08 14.55
N SER A 15 -20.03 22.12 13.92
CA SER A 15 -20.09 23.45 14.55
C SER A 15 -21.10 23.46 15.70
N GLN A 16 -20.89 24.29 16.72
CA GLN A 16 -21.86 24.42 17.83
C GLN A 16 -23.27 24.73 17.32
N GLN A 17 -23.37 25.62 16.32
CA GLN A 17 -24.65 26.03 15.76
C GLN A 17 -25.38 24.90 15.05
N ASP A 18 -24.67 24.07 14.27
CA ASP A 18 -25.27 22.93 13.60
C ASP A 18 -25.61 21.80 14.60
N TYR A 19 -24.80 21.62 15.64
CA TYR A 19 -25.07 20.67 16.72
C TYR A 19 -26.38 20.98 17.44
N ASP A 20 -26.56 22.24 17.86
CA ASP A 20 -27.78 22.66 18.56
C ASP A 20 -29.02 22.45 17.68
N MET A 21 -28.91 22.74 16.38
CA MET A 21 -30.00 22.53 15.43
C MET A 21 -30.34 21.05 15.25
N ILE A 22 -29.33 20.17 15.16
CA ILE A 22 -29.54 18.72 15.01
C ILE A 22 -30.12 18.13 16.29
N LYS A 23 -29.66 18.58 17.47
CA LYS A 23 -30.23 18.19 18.75
C LYS A 23 -31.73 18.46 18.79
N THR A 24 -32.15 19.68 18.44
CA THR A 24 -33.58 20.03 18.36
C THR A 24 -34.32 19.15 17.36
N TYR A 25 -33.77 18.97 16.15
CA TYR A 25 -34.42 18.18 15.10
C TYR A 25 -34.62 16.70 15.49
N LEU A 26 -33.63 16.10 16.14
CA LEU A 26 -33.71 14.71 16.62
C LEU A 26 -34.69 14.56 17.79
N GLN A 27 -34.86 15.59 18.63
CA GLN A 27 -35.80 15.57 19.76
C GLN A 27 -37.25 15.78 19.31
N GLU A 28 -37.49 16.63 18.30
CA GLU A 28 -38.84 17.00 17.85
C GLU A 28 -39.48 16.00 16.87
N LEU A 29 -38.68 15.25 16.10
CA LEU A 29 -39.19 14.35 15.06
C LEU A 29 -39.33 12.90 15.52
N ASP A 30 -40.40 12.26 15.04
CA ASP A 30 -40.70 10.83 15.26
C ASP A 30 -39.64 9.94 14.58
N ASP A 31 -39.22 8.88 15.28
CA ASP A 31 -38.18 7.96 14.80
C ASP A 31 -38.54 7.33 13.46
N ARG A 32 -39.80 6.97 13.23
CA ARG A 32 -40.25 6.34 11.99
C ARG A 32 -40.12 7.32 10.82
N PHE A 33 -40.38 8.60 11.08
CA PHE A 33 -40.19 9.64 10.07
C PHE A 33 -38.71 9.83 9.74
N LEU A 34 -37.82 9.82 10.74
CA LEU A 34 -36.37 9.92 10.53
C LEU A 34 -35.82 8.72 9.75
N VAL A 35 -36.22 7.50 10.12
CA VAL A 35 -35.86 6.28 9.40
C VAL A 35 -36.36 6.35 7.95
N TRP A 36 -37.62 6.71 7.73
CA TRP A 36 -38.20 6.76 6.39
C TRP A 36 -37.57 7.86 5.50
N LYS A 37 -37.38 9.08 6.03
CA LYS A 37 -36.89 10.22 5.26
C LYS A 37 -35.41 10.11 4.90
N TYR A 38 -34.61 9.52 5.78
CA TYR A 38 -33.14 9.48 5.65
C TYR A 38 -32.57 8.09 5.38
N ASP A 39 -33.42 7.05 5.27
CA ASP A 39 -32.99 5.65 5.19
C ASP A 39 -32.01 5.30 6.32
N ALA A 40 -32.31 5.78 7.52
CA ALA A 40 -31.42 5.67 8.67
C ALA A 40 -31.44 4.25 9.24
N ASP A 41 -30.24 3.70 9.52
CA ASP A 41 -30.12 2.47 10.30
C ASP A 41 -30.71 2.73 11.71
N PRO A 42 -31.71 1.95 12.16
CA PRO A 42 -32.33 2.14 13.47
C PRO A 42 -31.32 2.13 14.63
N LYS A 43 -30.26 1.32 14.55
CA LYS A 43 -29.21 1.28 15.58
C LYS A 43 -28.39 2.56 15.60
N VAL A 44 -28.14 3.16 14.44
CA VAL A 44 -27.44 4.45 14.33
C VAL A 44 -28.30 5.57 14.88
N LEU A 45 -29.60 5.59 14.55
CA LEU A 45 -30.55 6.56 15.08
C LEU A 45 -30.62 6.50 16.61
N GLU A 46 -30.69 5.30 17.19
CA GLU A 46 -30.71 5.12 18.65
C GLU A 46 -29.44 5.70 19.30
N LYS A 47 -28.26 5.44 18.73
CA LYS A 47 -26.99 6.01 19.21
C LYS A 47 -26.96 7.53 19.12
N LEU A 48 -27.46 8.10 18.02
CA LEU A 48 -27.54 9.55 17.82
C LEU A 48 -28.44 10.22 18.84
N LYS A 49 -29.62 9.67 19.08
CA LYS A 49 -30.56 10.20 20.10
C LYS A 49 -29.97 10.13 21.50
N LYS A 50 -29.30 9.04 21.85
CA LYS A 50 -28.58 8.91 23.13
C LYS A 50 -27.48 9.96 23.30
N ALA A 51 -26.72 10.23 22.24
CA ALA A 51 -25.63 11.22 22.30
C ALA A 51 -26.11 12.66 22.48
N VAL A 52 -27.30 13.01 21.95
CA VAL A 52 -27.88 14.36 22.10
C VAL A 52 -28.84 14.52 23.28
N SER A 53 -29.22 13.41 23.93
CA SER A 53 -30.06 13.42 25.12
C SER A 53 -29.28 13.92 26.34
N ASP A 54 -29.88 14.81 27.13
CA ASP A 54 -29.23 15.43 28.30
C ASP A 54 -29.05 14.49 29.52
N GLU A 55 -29.33 13.19 29.36
CA GLU A 55 -29.36 12.19 30.44
C GLU A 55 -27.98 11.59 30.80
N GLN A 56 -26.87 12.02 30.17
CA GLN A 56 -25.52 11.50 30.42
C GLN A 56 -24.55 12.54 31.01
N LYS A 57 -24.98 13.33 31.99
CA LYS A 57 -24.08 14.10 32.87
C LYS A 57 -23.92 13.43 34.24
N ASP A 58 -23.58 12.14 34.24
CA ASP A 58 -23.24 11.43 35.47
C ASP A 58 -21.77 10.98 35.36
N ASP A 59 -20.92 11.51 36.24
CA ASP A 59 -19.44 11.54 36.18
C ASP A 59 -18.74 10.16 36.25
N SER A 60 -19.45 9.06 36.02
CA SER A 60 -18.97 7.69 36.27
C SER A 60 -19.14 6.69 35.12
N LYS A 61 -19.62 7.09 33.94
CA LYS A 61 -19.64 6.23 32.74
C LYS A 61 -19.06 6.98 31.54
N GLU A 62 -18.19 6.29 30.79
CA GLU A 62 -17.51 6.76 29.59
C GLU A 62 -18.38 7.73 28.76
N ASN A 63 -17.90 8.95 28.56
CA ASN A 63 -18.52 9.95 27.70
C ASN A 63 -18.68 9.36 26.29
N ASN A 64 -19.88 8.85 25.96
CA ASN A 64 -20.25 8.41 24.61
C ASN A 64 -20.57 9.61 23.70
N ASN A 65 -19.76 10.66 23.77
CA ASN A 65 -19.97 11.83 22.93
C ASN A 65 -19.48 11.52 21.52
N ILE A 66 -20.40 11.17 20.62
CA ILE A 66 -20.08 10.86 19.23
C ILE A 66 -19.88 12.11 18.37
N PHE A 67 -19.95 13.31 18.95
CA PHE A 67 -19.80 14.60 18.27
C PHE A 67 -18.61 15.40 18.82
N LEU A 68 -17.77 15.92 17.93
CA LEU A 68 -16.68 16.83 18.27
C LEU A 68 -17.08 18.25 17.90
N ILE A 69 -17.21 19.14 18.89
CA ILE A 69 -17.51 20.56 18.62
C ILE A 69 -16.25 21.25 18.10
N ASP A 70 -16.22 21.50 16.80
CA ASP A 70 -15.10 22.13 16.11
C ASP A 70 -15.46 23.57 15.72
N LYS A 71 -14.73 24.54 16.28
CA LYS A 71 -14.91 25.98 16.02
C LYS A 71 -14.51 26.39 14.61
N THR A 72 -13.73 25.56 13.91
CA THR A 72 -13.30 25.79 12.53
C THR A 72 -14.19 25.08 11.51
N ALA A 73 -15.12 24.24 11.98
CA ALA A 73 -16.03 23.50 11.11
C ALA A 73 -16.93 24.44 10.31
N LYS A 74 -17.11 24.11 9.03
CA LYS A 74 -18.01 24.85 8.13
C LYS A 74 -19.45 24.73 8.64
N ILE A 75 -20.07 25.88 8.87
CA ILE A 75 -21.46 25.97 9.29
C ILE A 75 -22.40 25.69 8.10
N ILE A 76 -23.30 24.71 8.22
CA ILE A 76 -24.20 24.26 7.14
C ILE A 76 -25.60 24.87 7.26
N LYS A 77 -26.18 24.97 8.46
CA LYS A 77 -27.53 25.51 8.75
C LYS A 77 -28.68 24.87 7.97
N ASN A 78 -28.52 23.63 7.52
CA ASN A 78 -29.58 22.87 6.88
C ASN A 78 -29.72 21.49 7.55
N PRO A 79 -30.82 21.23 8.28
CA PRO A 79 -30.98 20.00 9.07
C PRO A 79 -31.08 18.76 8.18
N ASP A 80 -31.67 18.86 6.99
CA ASP A 80 -31.78 17.74 6.05
C ASP A 80 -30.41 17.30 5.53
N ILE A 81 -29.55 18.26 5.18
CA ILE A 81 -28.19 17.97 4.74
C ILE A 81 -27.40 17.39 5.91
N LEU A 82 -27.45 18.02 7.08
CA LEU A 82 -26.71 17.57 8.25
C LEU A 82 -27.10 16.15 8.69
N LEU A 83 -28.39 15.85 8.82
CA LEU A 83 -28.84 14.50 9.20
C LEU A 83 -28.42 13.46 8.18
N ARG A 84 -28.55 13.74 6.87
CA ARG A 84 -28.01 12.85 5.83
C ARG A 84 -26.51 12.62 5.98
N ASN A 85 -25.75 13.66 6.30
CA ASN A 85 -24.30 13.54 6.50
C ASN A 85 -23.98 12.66 7.71
N ILE A 86 -24.68 12.89 8.82
CA ILE A 86 -24.48 12.21 10.10
C ILE A 86 -24.90 10.74 10.00
N PHE A 87 -26.08 10.43 9.46
CA PHE A 87 -26.50 9.05 9.23
C PHE A 87 -25.55 8.34 8.26
N SER A 88 -25.19 8.98 7.15
CA SER A 88 -24.23 8.41 6.21
C SER A 88 -22.87 8.14 6.85
N TYR A 89 -22.41 9.01 7.75
CA TYR A 89 -21.18 8.82 8.51
C TYR A 89 -21.30 7.57 9.37
N PHE A 90 -22.23 7.54 10.33
CA PHE A 90 -22.34 6.45 11.31
C PHE A 90 -22.83 5.11 10.74
N SER A 91 -23.48 5.09 9.58
CA SER A 91 -23.83 3.87 8.87
C SER A 91 -22.64 3.24 8.13
N VAL A 92 -21.49 3.93 8.03
CA VAL A 92 -20.29 3.35 7.43
C VAL A 92 -19.72 2.25 8.33
N LYS A 93 -19.78 1.01 7.86
CA LYS A 93 -19.08 -0.13 8.48
C LYS A 93 -17.59 -0.01 8.17
N LEU A 94 -16.80 0.42 9.16
CA LEU A 94 -15.35 0.43 9.04
C LEU A 94 -14.82 -1.01 9.07
N LYS A 95 -13.91 -1.31 8.15
CA LYS A 95 -13.19 -2.58 8.06
C LYS A 95 -12.18 -2.62 9.21
N LYS A 96 -12.35 -3.53 10.18
CA LYS A 96 -11.36 -3.75 11.25
C LYS A 96 -10.35 -4.81 10.84
N PHE A 97 -9.13 -4.68 11.36
CA PHE A 97 -8.11 -5.70 11.22
C PHE A 97 -8.54 -7.01 11.87
N ASP A 98 -8.48 -8.10 11.11
CA ASP A 98 -8.78 -9.45 11.59
C ASP A 98 -7.48 -10.21 11.91
N GLY A 99 -6.58 -10.25 10.94
CA GLY A 99 -5.32 -10.96 11.06
C GLY A 99 -4.52 -10.96 9.76
N PHE A 100 -3.28 -11.45 9.82
CA PHE A 100 -2.48 -11.67 8.62
C PHE A 100 -2.84 -13.00 7.97
N LYS A 101 -2.66 -13.11 6.66
CA LYS A 101 -2.71 -14.38 5.91
C LYS A 101 -1.48 -14.47 5.03
N GLU A 102 -1.11 -15.69 4.65
CA GLU A 102 -0.16 -15.86 3.56
C GLU A 102 -0.76 -15.30 2.26
N LEU A 103 0.12 -14.84 1.37
CA LEU A 103 -0.29 -14.33 0.07
C LEU A 103 -0.76 -15.46 -0.81
N ASP A 104 -1.96 -15.30 -1.35
CA ASP A 104 -2.49 -16.17 -2.38
C ASP A 104 -1.95 -15.72 -3.75
N LYS A 105 -1.16 -16.59 -4.38
CA LYS A 105 -0.53 -16.35 -5.69
C LYS A 105 -1.54 -16.17 -6.81
N ASP A 106 -2.78 -16.62 -6.65
CA ASP A 106 -3.83 -16.60 -7.66
C ASP A 106 -4.92 -15.55 -7.39
N SER A 107 -4.90 -14.87 -6.23
CA SER A 107 -5.91 -13.84 -5.92
C SER A 107 -5.40 -12.50 -5.43
N ASP A 108 -4.23 -12.42 -4.79
CA ASP A 108 -3.84 -11.20 -4.05
C ASP A 108 -3.02 -10.24 -4.92
N ILE A 109 -1.95 -10.74 -5.54
CA ILE A 109 -1.11 -9.99 -6.50
C ILE A 109 -1.08 -10.80 -7.79
N ILE A 110 -1.83 -10.36 -8.80
CA ILE A 110 -2.08 -11.14 -10.02
C ILE A 110 -1.84 -10.37 -11.30
N HIS A 111 -1.62 -9.06 -11.23
CA HIS A 111 -1.49 -8.21 -12.41
C HIS A 111 -0.42 -8.70 -13.41
N PHE A 112 0.69 -9.28 -12.93
CA PHE A 112 1.73 -9.84 -13.78
C PHE A 112 1.25 -11.01 -14.67
N LYS A 113 0.17 -11.71 -14.29
CA LYS A 113 -0.47 -12.75 -15.10
C LYS A 113 -1.40 -12.18 -16.17
N HIS A 114 -1.78 -10.92 -16.03
CA HIS A 114 -2.78 -10.25 -16.85
C HIS A 114 -2.21 -9.12 -17.70
N ILE A 115 -0.88 -9.09 -17.90
CA ILE A 115 -0.24 -8.15 -18.83
C ILE A 115 -0.80 -8.39 -20.24
N THR A 116 -1.61 -7.44 -20.73
CA THR A 116 -2.19 -7.51 -22.08
C THR A 116 -1.32 -6.75 -23.07
N ILE A 117 -1.06 -7.34 -24.23
CA ILE A 117 -0.26 -6.75 -25.31
C ILE A 117 -1.04 -6.80 -26.62
N THR A 118 -1.01 -5.73 -27.41
CA THR A 118 -1.58 -5.72 -28.77
C THR A 118 -0.88 -6.75 -29.65
N ARG A 119 -1.67 -7.50 -30.44
CA ARG A 119 -1.19 -8.61 -31.29
C ARG A 119 0.01 -8.24 -32.18
N SER A 120 0.07 -7.01 -32.69
CA SER A 120 1.17 -6.51 -33.54
C SER A 120 2.53 -6.43 -32.82
N LYS A 121 2.54 -6.25 -31.49
CA LYS A 121 3.76 -6.11 -30.67
C LYS A 121 4.10 -7.36 -29.86
N LEU A 122 3.18 -8.33 -29.78
CA LEU A 122 3.30 -9.53 -28.95
C LEU A 122 4.61 -10.29 -29.16
N ASN A 123 4.94 -10.67 -30.40
CA ASN A 123 6.14 -11.47 -30.68
C ASN A 123 7.42 -10.70 -30.32
N SER A 124 7.50 -9.41 -30.68
CA SER A 124 8.66 -8.57 -30.37
C SER A 124 8.88 -8.43 -28.86
N ILE A 125 7.81 -8.24 -28.07
CA ILE A 125 7.93 -8.14 -26.61
C ILE A 125 8.26 -9.49 -25.99
N LYS A 126 7.64 -10.58 -26.48
CA LYS A 126 7.94 -11.93 -26.00
C LYS A 126 9.41 -12.26 -26.19
N GLU A 127 9.99 -11.99 -27.36
CA GLU A 127 11.42 -12.18 -27.61
C GLU A 127 12.29 -11.39 -26.63
N LYS A 128 11.96 -10.13 -26.36
CA LYS A 128 12.71 -9.30 -25.40
C LYS A 128 12.62 -9.83 -23.97
N ILE A 129 11.42 -10.24 -23.54
CA ILE A 129 11.22 -10.88 -22.24
C ILE A 129 12.08 -12.15 -22.14
N GLU A 130 12.06 -12.99 -23.18
CA GLU A 130 12.90 -14.19 -23.24
C GLU A 130 14.39 -13.84 -23.22
N ARG A 131 14.83 -12.76 -23.86
CA ARG A 131 16.22 -12.30 -23.74
C ARG A 131 16.57 -11.98 -22.30
N VAL A 132 15.77 -11.15 -21.63
CA VAL A 132 16.00 -10.75 -20.23
C VAL A 132 15.95 -11.95 -19.28
N LYS A 133 15.03 -12.90 -19.49
CA LYS A 133 14.97 -14.14 -18.70
C LYS A 133 16.20 -15.03 -18.94
N ASN A 134 16.63 -15.16 -20.19
CA ASN A 134 17.66 -16.12 -20.60
C ASN A 134 19.09 -15.53 -20.64
N VAL A 135 19.31 -14.26 -20.24
CA VAL A 135 20.68 -13.71 -20.09
C VAL A 135 21.52 -14.63 -19.20
N LYS A 136 20.96 -15.00 -18.04
CA LYS A 136 21.59 -15.92 -17.08
C LYS A 136 21.92 -17.28 -17.68
N GLU A 137 21.02 -17.84 -18.49
CA GLU A 137 21.28 -19.15 -19.09
C GLU A 137 22.34 -19.08 -20.20
N LYS A 138 22.44 -17.97 -20.92
CA LYS A 138 23.49 -17.76 -21.93
C LYS A 138 24.86 -17.53 -21.30
N GLU A 139 24.95 -16.72 -20.25
CA GLU A 139 26.21 -16.46 -19.52
C GLU A 139 26.69 -17.73 -18.81
N ARG A 140 25.79 -18.44 -18.11
CA ARG A 140 26.10 -19.73 -17.51
C ARG A 140 26.58 -20.76 -18.53
N LYS A 141 25.94 -20.82 -19.71
CA LYS A 141 26.40 -21.72 -20.79
C LYS A 141 27.80 -21.35 -21.26
N ARG A 142 28.12 -20.06 -21.40
CA ARG A 142 29.46 -19.59 -21.77
C ARG A 142 30.50 -19.91 -20.70
N GLU A 143 30.20 -19.72 -19.42
CA GLU A 143 31.14 -20.03 -18.34
C GLU A 143 31.38 -21.53 -18.23
N ILE A 144 30.34 -22.35 -18.38
CA ILE A 144 30.48 -23.81 -18.47
C ILE A 144 31.33 -24.20 -19.69
N GLU A 145 31.14 -23.56 -20.84
CA GLU A 145 31.92 -23.82 -22.06
C GLU A 145 33.39 -23.44 -21.87
N ILE A 146 33.69 -22.29 -21.23
CA ILE A 146 35.05 -21.88 -20.86
C ILE A 146 35.68 -22.88 -19.88
N LEU A 147 34.95 -23.35 -18.87
CA LEU A 147 35.43 -24.35 -17.94
C LEU A 147 35.70 -25.70 -18.63
N MET A 148 34.82 -26.12 -19.56
CA MET A 148 35.04 -27.32 -20.37
C MET A 148 36.28 -27.18 -21.27
N GLU A 149 36.50 -26.00 -21.86
CA GLU A 149 37.67 -25.74 -22.69
C GLU A 149 38.96 -25.79 -21.86
N LYS A 150 38.98 -25.19 -20.67
CA LYS A 150 40.12 -25.27 -19.74
C LYS A 150 40.39 -26.70 -19.25
N TYR A 151 39.33 -27.47 -18.98
CA TYR A 151 39.44 -28.87 -18.58
C TYR A 151 40.02 -29.73 -19.72
N THR A 152 39.51 -29.57 -20.95
CA THR A 152 40.01 -30.29 -22.13
C THR A 152 41.46 -29.92 -22.49
N LYS A 153 41.87 -28.68 -22.24
CA LYS A 153 43.27 -28.22 -22.35
C LYS A 153 44.18 -28.65 -21.17
N HIS A 154 43.65 -29.38 -20.19
CA HIS A 154 44.35 -29.80 -18.97
C HIS A 154 44.91 -28.62 -18.14
N GLU A 155 44.33 -27.43 -18.27
CA GLU A 155 44.70 -26.23 -17.49
C GLU A 155 44.13 -26.27 -16.07
N ILE A 156 43.06 -27.05 -15.85
CA ILE A 156 42.43 -27.28 -14.54
C ILE A 156 42.21 -28.79 -14.32
N GLY A 157 42.28 -29.22 -13.06
CA GLY A 157 42.05 -30.61 -12.66
C GLY A 157 40.55 -30.98 -12.57
N ASN A 158 40.25 -32.28 -12.46
CA ASN A 158 38.87 -32.77 -12.34
C ASN A 158 38.17 -32.26 -11.06
N GLU A 159 38.87 -32.27 -9.92
CA GLU A 159 38.32 -31.77 -8.66
C GLU A 159 37.99 -30.26 -8.75
N GLU A 160 38.90 -29.46 -9.30
CA GLU A 160 38.70 -28.02 -9.50
C GLU A 160 37.56 -27.71 -10.48
N PHE A 161 37.41 -28.52 -11.54
CA PHE A 161 36.31 -28.40 -12.48
C PHE A 161 34.95 -28.71 -11.84
N GLN A 162 34.87 -29.81 -11.07
CA GLN A 162 33.66 -30.20 -10.34
C GLN A 162 33.26 -29.16 -9.29
N GLU A 163 34.23 -28.64 -8.53
CA GLU A 163 34.01 -27.59 -7.54
C GLU A 163 33.47 -26.32 -8.19
N LYS A 164 34.07 -25.87 -9.31
CA LYS A 164 33.62 -24.67 -10.03
C LYS A 164 32.26 -24.83 -10.70
N ILE A 165 31.94 -26.01 -11.24
CA ILE A 165 30.61 -26.29 -11.79
C ILE A 165 29.55 -26.36 -10.68
N ASN A 166 29.84 -27.04 -9.58
CA ASN A 166 28.91 -27.13 -8.46
C ASN A 166 28.70 -25.75 -7.84
N ALA A 167 29.77 -24.96 -7.69
CA ALA A 167 29.67 -23.56 -7.31
C ALA A 167 28.75 -22.79 -8.27
N LEU A 168 28.94 -22.86 -9.60
CA LEU A 168 28.08 -22.18 -10.59
C LEU A 168 26.60 -22.61 -10.54
N ILE A 169 26.32 -23.87 -10.17
CA ILE A 169 24.97 -24.40 -10.04
C ILE A 169 24.34 -23.96 -8.69
N GLU A 170 25.12 -23.96 -7.61
CA GLU A 170 24.70 -23.55 -6.27
C GLU A 170 24.61 -22.02 -6.13
N THR A 171 25.39 -21.27 -6.90
CA THR A 171 25.39 -19.80 -6.98
C THR A 171 24.23 -19.23 -7.81
N ASN A 172 23.10 -19.94 -7.87
CA ASN A 172 21.79 -19.41 -8.30
C ASN A 172 21.35 -18.10 -7.59
N ASN A 173 22.14 -17.62 -6.61
CA ASN A 173 21.95 -16.40 -5.83
C ASN A 173 22.87 -15.21 -6.22
N TRP A 174 23.69 -15.27 -7.27
CA TRP A 174 24.57 -14.15 -7.65
C TRP A 174 23.88 -13.11 -8.56
N GLN A 175 23.24 -12.14 -7.89
CA GLN A 175 23.41 -10.68 -7.95
C GLN A 175 23.60 -9.88 -9.27
N GLU A 176 23.28 -10.38 -10.46
CA GLU A 176 23.28 -9.51 -11.66
C GLU A 176 21.88 -9.23 -12.23
N GLU A 177 21.56 -7.93 -12.31
CA GLU A 177 20.35 -7.38 -12.93
C GLU A 177 20.52 -7.35 -14.45
N SER A 178 19.61 -7.99 -15.19
CA SER A 178 19.61 -7.92 -16.66
C SER A 178 18.53 -6.97 -17.15
N SER A 179 18.82 -6.16 -18.17
CA SER A 179 17.84 -5.28 -18.78
C SER A 179 17.90 -5.27 -20.31
N ASP A 180 16.74 -5.09 -20.93
CA ASP A 180 16.60 -4.82 -22.37
C ASP A 180 15.87 -3.48 -22.52
N ILE A 181 16.54 -2.51 -23.15
CA ILE A 181 16.04 -1.13 -23.32
C ILE A 181 15.68 -0.96 -24.79
N THR A 182 14.43 -0.60 -25.04
CA THR A 182 13.90 -0.29 -26.37
C THR A 182 13.58 1.19 -26.48
N ILE A 183 13.09 1.62 -27.64
CA ILE A 183 12.67 3.01 -27.85
C ILE A 183 11.61 3.43 -26.81
N ASP A 184 10.73 2.50 -26.45
CA ASP A 184 9.49 2.72 -25.71
C ASP A 184 9.41 1.99 -24.36
N LEU A 185 10.18 0.93 -24.14
CA LEU A 185 10.11 0.09 -22.94
C LEU A 185 11.49 -0.16 -22.32
N THR A 186 11.48 -0.37 -21.02
CA THR A 186 12.57 -0.98 -20.28
C THR A 186 12.05 -2.25 -19.63
N ILE A 187 12.68 -3.39 -19.93
CA ILE A 187 12.35 -4.68 -19.32
C ILE A 187 13.52 -5.04 -18.41
N LYS A 188 13.27 -5.14 -17.11
CA LYS A 188 14.29 -5.40 -16.10
C LYS A 188 14.02 -6.70 -15.34
N ASN A 189 15.10 -7.38 -15.00
CA ASN A 189 15.12 -8.44 -14.03
C ASN A 189 15.66 -7.87 -12.70
N LEU A 190 14.76 -7.57 -11.76
CA LEU A 190 15.11 -7.02 -10.44
C LEU A 190 15.16 -8.15 -9.42
N GLU A 191 16.33 -8.39 -8.80
CA GLU A 191 16.63 -9.56 -7.97
C GLU A 191 15.63 -9.78 -6.81
N LYS A 192 15.25 -8.70 -6.12
CA LYS A 192 14.37 -8.75 -4.95
C LYS A 192 12.91 -8.53 -5.28
N HIS A 193 12.55 -8.54 -6.56
CA HIS A 193 11.18 -8.30 -6.97
C HIS A 193 10.40 -9.61 -7.10
N TYR A 194 9.18 -9.66 -6.56
CA TYR A 194 8.41 -10.89 -6.37
C TYR A 194 8.01 -11.58 -7.69
N TYR A 195 7.78 -10.80 -8.75
CA TYR A 195 7.52 -11.33 -10.09
C TYR A 195 8.54 -10.83 -11.10
N MET A 196 8.86 -11.65 -12.11
CA MET A 196 9.90 -11.31 -13.08
C MET A 196 9.48 -11.63 -14.52
N PRO A 197 9.79 -10.77 -15.50
CA PRO A 197 10.48 -9.47 -15.36
C PRO A 197 9.54 -8.32 -14.98
N VAL A 198 10.13 -7.21 -14.52
CA VAL A 198 9.47 -5.92 -14.37
C VAL A 198 9.50 -5.19 -15.70
N ILE A 199 8.35 -4.69 -16.14
CA ILE A 199 8.21 -3.94 -17.38
C ILE A 199 7.79 -2.51 -17.04
N MET A 200 8.48 -1.55 -17.63
CA MET A 200 8.21 -0.13 -17.46
C MET A 200 8.32 0.62 -18.79
N SER A 201 7.57 1.71 -18.95
CA SER A 201 7.75 2.61 -20.08
C SER A 201 9.08 3.36 -19.97
N LYS A 202 9.48 4.09 -21.00
CA LYS A 202 10.58 5.04 -20.85
C LYS A 202 10.07 6.29 -20.11
N LYS A 203 10.90 6.87 -19.22
CA LYS A 203 10.54 8.01 -18.35
C LYS A 203 9.98 9.22 -19.12
N ASP A 204 10.48 9.44 -20.34
CA ASP A 204 10.13 10.61 -21.17
C ASP A 204 8.94 10.38 -22.11
N ASP A 205 8.31 9.19 -22.09
CA ASP A 205 7.27 8.82 -23.05
C ASP A 205 6.08 8.07 -22.41
N ILE A 206 5.46 8.74 -21.44
CA ILE A 206 4.34 8.24 -20.60
C ILE A 206 3.11 7.88 -21.45
N ASN A 207 2.93 8.54 -22.60
CA ASN A 207 1.75 8.39 -23.48
C ASN A 207 1.99 7.48 -24.71
N ALA A 208 3.21 7.01 -25.00
CA ALA A 208 3.43 6.23 -26.23
C ALA A 208 3.08 4.74 -26.15
N VAL A 209 2.85 4.21 -24.95
CA VAL A 209 2.79 2.75 -24.76
C VAL A 209 1.37 2.27 -24.44
N ASP A 210 0.43 2.58 -25.32
CA ASP A 210 -0.98 2.11 -25.20
C ASP A 210 -1.16 0.64 -25.56
N TYR A 211 -0.18 0.06 -26.25
CA TYR A 211 -0.23 -1.32 -26.72
C TYR A 211 0.06 -2.35 -25.61
N ILE A 212 0.42 -1.93 -24.39
CA ILE A 212 0.65 -2.79 -23.23
C ILE A 212 0.04 -2.19 -21.96
N LYS A 213 -0.55 -3.02 -21.11
CA LYS A 213 -1.19 -2.63 -19.84
C LYS A 213 -0.57 -3.35 -18.65
N HIS A 214 -0.84 -2.84 -17.45
CA HIS A 214 -0.35 -3.39 -16.18
C HIS A 214 1.18 -3.38 -16.07
N ILE A 215 1.79 -2.28 -16.53
CA ILE A 215 3.22 -1.99 -16.46
C ILE A 215 3.45 -0.67 -15.71
N ILE A 216 4.68 -0.41 -15.27
CA ILE A 216 5.03 0.86 -14.61
C ILE A 216 5.09 1.97 -15.68
N LYS A 217 4.27 3.01 -15.52
CA LYS A 217 4.21 4.16 -16.44
C LYS A 217 4.38 5.50 -15.73
N VAL A 218 4.08 5.54 -14.43
CA VAL A 218 4.03 6.79 -13.67
C VAL A 218 5.46 7.28 -13.39
N PRO A 219 5.78 8.57 -13.58
CA PRO A 219 7.12 9.10 -13.34
C PRO A 219 7.63 8.92 -11.89
N SER A 220 6.75 9.07 -10.90
CA SER A 220 7.11 8.88 -9.49
C SER A 220 7.50 7.44 -9.20
N GLU A 221 6.80 6.45 -9.77
CA GLU A 221 7.19 5.03 -9.69
C GLU A 221 8.57 4.77 -10.32
N HIS A 222 8.87 5.38 -11.46
CA HIS A 222 10.20 5.27 -12.10
C HIS A 222 11.30 5.85 -11.22
N GLU A 223 11.07 7.03 -10.64
CA GLU A 223 12.02 7.69 -9.76
C GLU A 223 12.28 6.86 -8.51
N PHE A 224 11.23 6.32 -7.90
CA PHE A 224 11.34 5.43 -6.76
C PHE A 224 12.17 4.18 -7.08
N LEU A 225 11.90 3.50 -8.20
CA LEU A 225 12.66 2.31 -8.58
C LEU A 225 14.13 2.61 -8.88
N GLN A 226 14.42 3.73 -9.54
CA GLN A 226 15.80 4.16 -9.77
C GLN A 226 16.53 4.47 -8.46
N ASP A 227 15.84 5.08 -7.49
CA ASP A 227 16.40 5.35 -6.17
C ASP A 227 16.60 4.07 -5.35
N LEU A 228 15.65 3.13 -5.45
CA LEU A 228 15.72 1.81 -4.83
C LEU A 228 16.90 1.00 -5.34
N GLU A 229 17.11 0.95 -6.66
CA GLU A 229 18.25 0.25 -7.27
C GLU A 229 19.59 0.82 -6.77
N LYS A 230 19.71 2.15 -6.67
CA LYS A 230 20.92 2.82 -6.17
C LYS A 230 21.15 2.61 -4.68
N ASN A 231 20.08 2.46 -3.91
CA ASN A 231 20.11 2.45 -2.45
C ASN A 231 19.59 1.14 -1.83
N LYS A 232 19.70 0.03 -2.57
CA LYS A 232 19.31 -1.31 -2.10
C LYS A 232 20.04 -1.72 -0.81
N ASN A 233 21.22 -1.15 -0.58
CA ASN A 233 22.02 -1.38 0.61
C ASN A 233 21.35 -0.89 1.91
N THR A 234 20.31 -0.06 1.82
CA THR A 234 19.44 0.29 2.95
C THR A 234 18.89 -0.97 3.65
N PHE A 235 18.65 -2.05 2.91
CA PHE A 235 18.04 -3.27 3.43
C PHE A 235 19.05 -4.38 3.78
N ASN A 236 20.36 -4.09 3.78
CA ASN A 236 21.40 -5.10 4.01
C ASN A 236 21.40 -5.70 5.43
N GLU A 237 20.73 -5.05 6.38
CA GLU A 237 20.63 -5.53 7.77
C GLU A 237 19.54 -6.59 7.99
N TYR A 238 18.71 -6.84 6.98
CA TYR A 238 17.66 -7.85 7.01
C TYR A 238 18.19 -9.20 6.54
N ASP A 239 17.74 -10.28 7.17
CA ASP A 239 18.09 -11.65 6.78
C ASP A 239 17.62 -11.94 5.36
N TRP A 240 16.43 -11.42 5.00
CA TRP A 240 15.96 -11.36 3.63
C TRP A 240 14.95 -10.22 3.45
N TRP A 241 14.83 -9.75 2.21
CA TRP A 241 13.77 -8.85 1.81
C TRP A 241 13.36 -9.07 0.35
N TYR A 242 12.08 -8.84 0.08
CA TYR A 242 11.51 -8.78 -1.26
C TYR A 242 10.54 -7.62 -1.38
N PHE A 243 10.23 -7.21 -2.61
CA PHE A 243 9.22 -6.21 -2.88
C PHE A 243 8.41 -6.55 -4.13
N SER A 244 7.26 -5.91 -4.29
CA SER A 244 6.43 -6.03 -5.48
C SER A 244 5.78 -4.69 -5.79
N LYS A 245 5.71 -4.35 -7.08
CA LYS A 245 4.70 -3.43 -7.56
C LYS A 245 3.32 -3.99 -7.26
N LEU A 246 2.36 -3.12 -7.00
CA LEU A 246 0.94 -3.40 -6.93
C LEU A 246 0.23 -2.70 -8.09
N ASP A 247 -0.80 -3.32 -8.62
CA ASP A 247 -1.68 -2.75 -9.64
C ASP A 247 -3.03 -2.38 -9.01
N GLU A 248 -3.40 -1.11 -9.14
CA GLU A 248 -4.62 -0.57 -8.54
C GLU A 248 -5.91 -1.25 -9.06
N THR A 249 -5.89 -1.86 -10.25
CA THR A 249 -7.09 -2.43 -10.87
C THR A 249 -7.24 -3.92 -10.60
N LEU A 250 -6.14 -4.66 -10.61
CA LEU A 250 -6.16 -6.12 -10.56
C LEU A 250 -5.82 -6.70 -9.18
N ASP A 251 -4.93 -6.05 -8.44
CA ASP A 251 -4.49 -6.58 -7.15
C ASP A 251 -5.47 -6.24 -6.03
N ARG A 252 -5.53 -7.14 -5.04
CA ARG A 252 -6.47 -7.10 -3.92
C ARG A 252 -5.79 -6.71 -2.60
N ILE A 253 -4.74 -5.92 -2.67
CA ILE A 253 -4.04 -5.35 -1.52
C ILE A 253 -4.41 -3.88 -1.41
N TYR A 254 -5.00 -3.50 -0.28
CA TYR A 254 -5.41 -2.13 0.00
C TYR A 254 -5.48 -1.85 1.50
N ILE A 255 -5.44 -0.58 1.84
CA ILE A 255 -5.71 -0.02 3.16
C ILE A 255 -7.04 0.73 3.06
N PRO A 256 -8.08 0.37 3.83
CA PRO A 256 -9.34 1.10 3.81
C PRO A 256 -9.14 2.47 4.49
N TYR A 257 -9.79 3.50 3.96
CA TYR A 257 -9.83 4.81 4.59
C TYR A 257 -11.21 5.46 4.39
N TYR A 258 -11.63 6.28 5.34
CA TYR A 258 -12.88 7.02 5.22
C TYR A 258 -12.67 8.26 4.33
N ASP A 259 -13.34 8.32 3.18
CA ASP A 259 -13.37 9.52 2.37
C ASP A 259 -14.53 10.42 2.79
N SER A 260 -14.23 11.53 3.45
CA SER A 260 -15.25 12.49 3.86
C SER A 260 -15.93 13.24 2.70
N LYS A 261 -15.37 13.25 1.48
CA LYS A 261 -16.03 13.84 0.29
C LYS A 261 -17.17 12.94 -0.20
N SER A 262 -16.89 11.65 -0.43
CA SER A 262 -17.89 10.68 -0.91
C SER A 262 -18.66 9.95 0.20
N ARG A 263 -18.22 10.09 1.47
CA ARG A 263 -18.81 9.49 2.68
C ARG A 263 -18.88 7.98 2.64
N LYS A 264 -17.82 7.37 2.10
CA LYS A 264 -17.69 5.92 1.95
C LYS A 264 -16.30 5.49 2.39
N VAL A 265 -16.17 4.23 2.82
CA VAL A 265 -14.86 3.59 2.89
C VAL A 265 -14.36 3.41 1.46
N ARG A 266 -13.18 3.96 1.17
CA ARG A 266 -12.47 3.75 -0.07
C ARG A 266 -11.24 2.89 0.18
N GLU A 267 -10.75 2.28 -0.90
CA GLU A 267 -9.60 1.41 -0.87
C GLU A 267 -8.40 2.21 -1.36
N PHE A 268 -7.48 2.53 -0.45
CA PHE A 268 -6.18 3.04 -0.83
C PHE A 268 -5.29 1.87 -1.25
N LYS A 269 -4.83 1.87 -2.49
CA LYS A 269 -3.93 0.85 -3.03
C LYS A 269 -2.54 1.47 -3.20
N PRO A 270 -1.59 1.19 -2.29
CA PRO A 270 -0.21 1.65 -2.44
C PRO A 270 0.42 1.08 -3.70
N ASP A 271 1.36 1.79 -4.31
CA ASP A 271 2.06 1.31 -5.52
C ASP A 271 3.05 0.17 -5.28
N PHE A 272 3.66 0.09 -4.08
CA PHE A 272 4.65 -0.93 -3.74
C PHE A 272 4.42 -1.51 -2.35
N ILE A 273 4.75 -2.79 -2.22
CA ILE A 273 4.82 -3.50 -0.94
C ILE A 273 6.19 -4.16 -0.81
N PHE A 274 6.74 -4.15 0.40
CA PHE A 274 7.99 -4.77 0.80
C PHE A 274 7.74 -5.73 1.95
N TRP A 275 8.42 -6.87 1.92
CA TRP A 275 8.48 -7.86 2.99
C TRP A 275 9.91 -7.90 3.50
N LEU A 276 10.12 -7.49 4.74
CA LEU A 276 11.44 -7.43 5.37
C LEU A 276 11.45 -8.36 6.58
N LYS A 277 12.45 -9.24 6.71
CA LYS A 277 12.59 -10.13 7.88
C LYS A 277 13.96 -9.98 8.54
N LYS A 278 13.97 -9.86 9.87
CA LYS A 278 15.17 -9.85 10.71
C LYS A 278 14.90 -10.63 11.99
N GLY A 279 15.47 -11.84 12.12
CA GLY A 279 15.14 -12.77 13.18
C GLY A 279 13.64 -13.11 13.20
N ASN A 280 12.96 -12.80 14.30
CA ASN A 280 11.52 -13.00 14.45
C ASN A 280 10.71 -11.73 14.10
N GLU A 281 11.35 -10.64 13.71
CA GLU A 281 10.68 -9.41 13.30
C GLU A 281 10.36 -9.45 11.82
N TYR A 282 9.13 -9.08 11.48
CA TYR A 282 8.62 -9.07 10.13
C TYR A 282 7.94 -7.73 9.83
N THR A 283 8.46 -6.99 8.86
CA THR A 283 7.90 -5.69 8.47
C THR A 283 7.24 -5.77 7.10
N LEU A 284 5.96 -5.42 7.05
CA LEU A 284 5.25 -5.09 5.82
C LEU A 284 5.37 -3.60 5.58
N LEU A 285 6.17 -3.20 4.60
CA LEU A 285 6.38 -1.79 4.27
C LEU A 285 5.64 -1.45 2.96
N PHE A 286 4.65 -0.57 3.05
CA PHE A 286 3.96 0.01 1.91
C PHE A 286 4.62 1.32 1.50
N ILE A 287 4.93 1.46 0.22
CA ILE A 287 5.45 2.69 -0.38
C ILE A 287 4.53 3.13 -1.51
N ASP A 288 4.15 4.40 -1.51
CA ASP A 288 3.36 5.02 -2.56
C ASP A 288 4.11 6.26 -3.08
N PRO A 289 4.74 6.19 -4.27
CA PRO A 289 5.35 7.35 -4.91
C PRO A 289 4.29 8.37 -5.34
N HIS A 290 4.02 9.32 -4.46
CA HIS A 290 2.91 10.25 -4.60
C HIS A 290 3.20 11.39 -5.58
N GLY A 291 2.13 11.87 -6.23
CA GLY A 291 2.08 13.13 -6.98
C GLY A 291 1.55 14.29 -6.14
N THR A 292 1.45 15.50 -6.69
CA THR A 292 1.27 16.77 -5.95
C THR A 292 -0.08 17.03 -5.24
N GLU A 293 -0.92 16.03 -4.90
CA GLU A 293 -2.22 16.29 -4.27
C GLU A 293 -2.25 16.09 -2.74
N HIS A 294 -2.27 17.21 -2.01
CA HIS A 294 -2.14 17.29 -0.56
C HIS A 294 -3.29 16.65 0.25
N THR A 295 -4.56 16.88 -0.11
CA THR A 295 -5.70 16.55 0.79
C THR A 295 -6.12 15.08 0.79
N GLU A 296 -5.91 14.36 -0.32
CA GLU A 296 -6.22 12.94 -0.38
C GLU A 296 -5.16 12.10 0.36
N ALA A 297 -3.89 12.53 0.29
CA ALA A 297 -2.78 11.89 0.99
C ALA A 297 -3.01 11.79 2.50
N LEU A 298 -3.48 12.87 3.14
CA LEU A 298 -3.71 12.89 4.59
C LEU A 298 -4.76 11.87 5.03
N ARG A 299 -5.84 11.70 4.26
CA ARG A 299 -6.91 10.73 4.59
C ARG A 299 -6.45 9.29 4.45
N LYS A 300 -5.59 9.01 3.47
CA LYS A 300 -4.95 7.69 3.31
C LYS A 300 -4.08 7.36 4.53
N ILE A 301 -3.32 8.34 5.02
CA ILE A 301 -2.52 8.20 6.25
C ILE A 301 -3.44 7.92 7.44
N ASP A 302 -4.55 8.63 7.59
CA ASP A 302 -5.49 8.39 8.70
C ASP A 302 -6.06 6.97 8.69
N GLY A 303 -6.43 6.45 7.52
CA GLY A 303 -6.87 5.05 7.39
C GLY A 303 -5.79 4.04 7.77
N TYR A 304 -4.52 4.31 7.44
CA TYR A 304 -3.40 3.51 7.90
C TYR A 304 -3.23 3.58 9.43
N LYS A 305 -3.24 4.80 10.01
CA LYS A 305 -3.06 5.04 11.45
C LYS A 305 -4.09 4.29 12.28
N GLU A 306 -5.36 4.41 11.90
CA GLU A 306 -6.48 3.79 12.63
C GLU A 306 -6.26 2.27 12.81
N ILE A 307 -5.72 1.62 11.80
CA ILE A 307 -5.53 0.17 11.78
C ILE A 307 -4.20 -0.21 12.42
N PHE A 308 -3.11 0.45 12.05
CA PHE A 308 -1.74 -0.03 12.27
C PHE A 308 -0.91 0.79 13.24
N GLU A 309 -1.39 1.93 13.77
CA GLU A 309 -0.67 2.71 14.80
C GLU A 309 -1.40 2.74 16.15
N ASP A 310 -0.63 2.72 17.23
CA ASP A 310 -1.12 2.95 18.59
C ASP A 310 -1.46 4.42 18.85
N GLU A 311 -1.96 4.73 20.05
CA GLU A 311 -2.35 6.10 20.45
C GLU A 311 -1.16 7.09 20.47
N ASN A 312 0.07 6.58 20.55
CA ASN A 312 1.29 7.37 20.52
C ASN A 312 1.84 7.57 19.10
N GLY A 313 1.19 6.95 18.10
CA GLY A 313 1.61 6.99 16.71
C GLY A 313 2.77 6.03 16.38
N ASN A 314 2.97 4.98 17.19
CA ASN A 314 3.94 3.93 16.88
C ASN A 314 3.26 2.76 16.15
N PRO A 315 3.96 2.07 15.23
CA PRO A 315 3.43 0.86 14.61
C PRO A 315 3.04 -0.20 15.65
N LYS A 316 1.81 -0.72 15.57
CA LYS A 316 1.37 -1.85 16.40
C LYS A 316 2.18 -3.09 16.03
N ILE A 317 2.56 -3.86 17.05
CA ILE A 317 3.13 -5.20 16.88
C ILE A 317 2.02 -6.23 16.97
N PHE A 318 1.98 -7.12 15.99
CA PHE A 318 1.04 -8.23 15.93
C PHE A 318 1.79 -9.56 15.96
N ASP A 319 1.45 -10.43 16.88
CA ASP A 319 2.03 -11.77 16.95
C ASP A 319 1.29 -12.73 16.01
N LYS A 320 2.03 -13.41 15.14
CA LYS A 320 1.50 -14.50 14.32
C LYS A 320 2.58 -15.53 14.00
N ASP A 321 2.31 -16.80 14.27
CA ASP A 321 3.20 -17.94 13.93
C ASP A 321 4.64 -17.76 14.45
N GLY A 322 4.80 -17.12 15.63
CA GLY A 322 6.11 -16.82 16.23
C GLY A 322 6.83 -15.60 15.65
N LEU A 323 6.21 -14.90 14.69
CA LEU A 323 6.70 -13.64 14.13
C LEU A 323 6.02 -12.45 14.80
N LYS A 324 6.82 -11.40 15.03
CA LYS A 324 6.35 -10.06 15.42
C LYS A 324 6.20 -9.22 14.17
N ILE A 325 4.97 -9.07 13.71
CA ILE A 325 4.63 -8.37 12.47
C ILE A 325 4.33 -6.91 12.78
N LYS A 326 4.98 -5.98 12.08
CA LYS A 326 4.60 -4.56 12.02
C LYS A 326 4.28 -4.15 10.58
N VAL A 327 3.36 -3.21 10.42
CA VAL A 327 3.02 -2.62 9.13
C VAL A 327 3.46 -1.16 9.16
N VAL A 328 4.18 -0.74 8.14
CA VAL A 328 4.71 0.62 8.00
C VAL A 328 4.29 1.17 6.65
N PHE A 329 3.87 2.43 6.61
CA PHE A 329 3.48 3.11 5.37
C PHE A 329 4.25 4.42 5.19
N ARG A 330 4.79 4.65 3.98
CA ARG A 330 5.42 5.93 3.61
C ARG A 330 5.03 6.36 2.20
N PHE A 331 4.79 7.66 2.03
CA PHE A 331 4.80 8.30 0.73
C PHE A 331 6.23 8.60 0.31
N TYR A 332 6.56 8.33 -0.95
CA TYR A 332 7.82 8.70 -1.57
C TYR A 332 7.64 9.98 -2.39
N ASN A 333 8.66 10.86 -2.34
CA ASN A 333 8.65 12.26 -2.74
C ASN A 333 7.92 13.17 -1.74
N THR A 334 8.60 14.23 -1.31
CA THR A 334 8.10 15.10 -0.25
C THR A 334 7.05 16.07 -0.72
N ASP A 335 5.98 16.11 0.07
CA ASP A 335 5.10 17.25 0.20
C ASP A 335 5.68 18.20 1.28
N ASP A 336 6.40 19.24 0.86
CA ASP A 336 6.94 20.25 1.79
C ASP A 336 5.84 21.02 2.55
N ASN A 337 4.57 20.94 2.08
CA ASN A 337 3.40 21.61 2.66
C ASN A 337 2.60 20.72 3.63
N ALA A 338 3.00 19.46 3.85
CA ALA A 338 2.31 18.58 4.80
C ALA A 338 2.36 19.15 6.23
N PRO A 339 1.25 19.08 7.00
CA PRO A 339 1.24 19.51 8.40
C PRO A 339 2.27 18.72 9.22
N LYS A 340 2.81 19.35 10.27
CA LYS A 340 3.95 18.82 11.05
C LYS A 340 3.76 17.37 11.51
N GLU A 341 2.55 17.01 11.94
CA GLU A 341 2.20 15.67 12.41
C GLU A 341 2.21 14.58 11.32
N TYR A 342 2.04 14.97 10.05
CA TYR A 342 2.06 14.05 8.92
C TYR A 342 3.43 13.93 8.25
N LYS A 343 4.39 14.80 8.58
CA LYS A 343 5.72 14.80 7.94
C LYS A 343 6.47 13.48 8.10
N LYS A 344 6.25 12.74 9.21
CA LYS A 344 6.87 11.43 9.45
C LYS A 344 6.48 10.35 8.43
N TYR A 345 5.40 10.55 7.68
CA TYR A 345 4.93 9.60 6.66
C TYR A 345 5.54 9.86 5.27
N PHE A 346 6.34 10.90 5.09
CA PHE A 346 6.96 11.23 3.81
C PHE A 346 8.46 10.99 3.87
N ILE A 347 9.01 10.37 2.83
CA ILE A 347 10.44 10.18 2.64
C ILE A 347 10.90 10.88 1.35
N LYS A 348 12.14 11.40 1.35
CA LYS A 348 12.76 12.02 0.17
C LYS A 348 13.54 11.01 -0.65
N GLY A 349 14.02 9.95 0.00
CA GLY A 349 14.75 8.88 -0.65
C GLY A 349 14.65 7.56 0.12
N VAL A 350 14.98 6.47 -0.57
CA VAL A 350 15.06 5.13 -0.01
C VAL A 350 16.04 5.05 1.16
N LYS A 351 17.08 5.90 1.20
CA LYS A 351 17.99 5.97 2.36
C LYS A 351 17.30 6.38 3.67
N ASP A 352 16.24 7.20 3.58
CA ASP A 352 15.48 7.67 4.75
C ASP A 352 14.71 6.52 5.42
N LEU A 353 14.47 5.42 4.69
CA LEU A 353 13.84 4.22 5.27
C LEU A 353 14.67 3.61 6.39
N LYS A 354 15.98 3.84 6.41
CA LYS A 354 16.84 3.29 7.47
C LYS A 354 16.47 3.83 8.84
N SER A 355 16.17 5.12 8.98
CA SER A 355 15.71 5.67 10.27
C SER A 355 14.29 5.22 10.58
N VAL A 356 13.41 5.22 9.58
CA VAL A 356 12.00 4.82 9.71
C VAL A 356 11.83 3.38 10.21
N LEU A 357 12.68 2.46 9.77
CA LEU A 357 12.51 1.04 10.06
C LEU A 357 13.19 0.58 11.36
N ASN A 358 14.18 1.36 11.83
CA ASN A 358 14.91 1.15 13.08
C ASN A 358 14.24 1.81 14.30
N GLU A 359 13.17 2.57 14.08
CA GLU A 359 12.16 2.97 15.08
C GLU A 359 11.17 1.82 15.33
#